data_AF-A0A955N9Z6-F1
#
_entry.id   AF-A0A955N9Z6-F1
#
_cell.length_a   1.000
_cell.length_b   1.000
_cell.length_c   1.000
_cell.angle_alpha   90.00
_cell.angle_beta   90.00
_cell.angle_gamma   90.00
#
_symmetry.space_group_name_H-M   'P 1'
#
loop_
_entity.id
_entity.type
_entity.pdbx_description
1 polymer ?
#
loop_
_entity_poly.entity_id
_entity_poly.type
_entity_poly.pdbx_seq_one_letter_code
_entity_poly.pdbx_strand_id
1 'polypeptide(L)'
;MQQQIDLLNQEARKTAESYEEQLRDVEATHQEQLRDTQAKMAELVDSPKKDGARIKILEQEHRKLEGENKWLRSQRDQMRKTLTLHQIGGQSQELPFPFSSVSEIIEDALTKNGYSILSSMQTDQKAVYITDRKTSLPPSLELSGFRNQYLLSIEKGPSDHTIIWVRAEFEKLSKNGQMFAAPQSDITDIELRLIQEIHQALSTGAAAQARNF
;
A
#
# COMPACT_ATOMS: atom_id res chain seq x y z
N MET A 1 83.98 -30.28 46.99
CA MET A 1 82.73 -30.96 47.36
C MET A 1 81.66 -30.01 47.88
N GLN A 2 81.93 -29.17 48.90
CA GLN A 2 80.88 -28.28 49.47
C GLN A 2 80.22 -27.35 48.44
N GLN A 3 81.00 -26.68 47.59
CA GLN A 3 80.46 -25.81 46.52
C GLN A 3 79.55 -26.54 45.53
N GLN A 4 79.78 -27.84 45.30
CA GLN A 4 79.00 -28.65 44.36
C GLN A 4 77.64 -29.02 44.97
N ILE A 5 77.60 -29.25 46.28
CA ILE A 5 76.37 -29.49 47.05
C ILE A 5 75.53 -28.22 47.13
N ASP A 6 76.16 -27.07 47.32
CA ASP A 6 75.46 -25.77 47.39
C ASP A 6 74.83 -25.41 46.03
N LEU A 7 75.53 -25.67 44.92
CA LEU A 7 74.99 -25.51 43.56
C LEU A 7 73.81 -26.45 43.29
N LEU A 8 73.93 -27.74 43.65
CA LEU A 8 72.84 -28.71 43.53
C LEU A 8 71.60 -28.30 44.35
N ASN A 9 71.79 -27.79 45.56
CA ASN A 9 70.70 -27.30 46.40
C ASN A 9 70.05 -26.03 45.81
N GLN A 10 70.83 -25.15 45.19
CA GLN A 10 70.30 -23.96 44.51
C GLN A 10 69.49 -24.34 43.27
N GLU A 11 69.97 -25.31 42.48
CA GLU A 11 69.24 -25.85 41.33
C GLU A 11 67.95 -26.55 41.76
N ALA A 12 67.99 -27.35 42.84
CA ALA A 12 66.81 -28.03 43.38
C ALA A 12 65.73 -27.05 43.88
N ARG A 13 66.13 -25.89 44.43
CA ARG A 13 65.19 -24.83 44.82
C ARG A 13 64.59 -24.14 43.61
N LYS A 14 65.39 -23.80 42.61
CA LYS A 14 64.90 -23.19 41.37
C LYS A 14 63.94 -24.09 40.60
N THR A 15 64.21 -25.40 40.56
CA THR A 15 63.30 -26.36 39.94
C THR A 15 62.01 -26.48 40.73
N ALA A 16 62.07 -26.54 42.07
CA ALA A 16 60.88 -26.53 42.92
C ALA A 16 60.03 -25.26 42.71
N GLU A 17 60.65 -24.08 42.69
CA GLU A 17 59.98 -22.80 42.41
C GLU A 17 59.32 -22.80 41.02
N SER A 18 60.00 -23.33 40.00
CA SER A 18 59.45 -23.45 38.65
C SER A 18 58.25 -24.40 38.59
N TYR A 19 58.25 -25.50 39.35
CA TYR A 19 57.11 -26.42 39.42
C TYR A 19 55.93 -25.81 40.18
N GLU A 20 56.18 -25.08 41.26
CA GLU A 20 55.13 -24.36 41.99
C GLU A 20 54.47 -23.27 41.13
N GLU A 21 55.25 -22.55 40.32
CA GLU A 21 54.73 -21.55 39.39
C GLU A 21 53.86 -22.19 38.30
N GLN A 22 54.30 -23.32 37.73
CA GLN A 22 53.50 -24.08 36.76
C GLN A 22 52.19 -24.61 37.37
N LEU A 23 52.21 -25.10 38.61
CA LEU A 23 50.99 -25.55 39.29
C LEU A 23 50.01 -24.40 39.50
N ARG A 24 50.50 -23.22 39.90
CA ARG A 24 49.64 -22.02 40.04
C ARG A 24 49.04 -21.57 38.71
N ASP A 25 49.80 -21.62 37.63
CA ASP A 25 49.31 -21.24 36.30
C ASP A 25 48.23 -22.23 35.80
N VAL A 26 48.44 -23.53 36.03
CA VAL A 26 47.45 -24.58 35.73
C VAL A 26 46.19 -24.43 36.59
N GLU A 27 46.33 -24.12 37.87
CA GLU A 27 45.18 -23.86 38.75
C GLU A 27 44.41 -22.59 38.34
N ALA A 28 45.11 -21.52 37.97
CA ALA A 28 44.49 -20.28 37.51
C ALA A 28 43.72 -20.50 36.20
N THR A 29 44.33 -21.17 35.23
CA THR A 29 43.68 -21.49 33.94
C THR A 29 42.51 -22.45 34.13
N HIS A 30 42.59 -23.43 35.02
CA HIS A 30 41.47 -24.31 35.33
C HIS A 30 40.32 -23.56 36.01
N GLN A 31 40.61 -22.66 36.95
CA GLN A 31 39.58 -21.82 37.57
C GLN A 31 38.91 -20.89 36.57
N GLU A 32 39.66 -20.32 35.63
CA GLU A 32 39.11 -19.50 34.55
C GLU A 32 38.18 -20.32 33.63
N GLN A 33 38.60 -21.52 33.22
CA GLN A 33 37.76 -22.44 32.45
C GLN A 33 36.47 -22.83 33.18
N LEU A 34 36.53 -23.05 34.50
CA LEU A 34 35.35 -23.32 35.31
C LEU A 34 34.38 -22.14 35.35
N ARG A 35 34.89 -20.91 35.44
CA ARG A 35 34.06 -19.70 35.39
C ARG A 35 33.41 -19.52 34.02
N ASP A 36 34.16 -19.71 32.94
CA ASP A 36 33.67 -19.60 31.57
C ASP A 36 32.60 -20.65 31.25
N THR A 37 32.81 -21.90 31.69
CA THR A 37 31.84 -22.97 31.52
C THR A 37 30.58 -22.73 32.34
N GLN A 38 30.70 -22.22 33.57
CA GLN A 38 29.54 -21.79 34.38
C GLN A 38 28.78 -20.64 33.72
N ALA A 39 29.47 -19.65 33.17
CA ALA A 39 28.85 -18.53 32.46
C ALA A 39 28.10 -19.01 31.21
N LYS A 40 28.70 -19.89 30.40
CA LYS A 40 28.05 -20.50 29.23
C LYS A 40 26.85 -21.35 29.60
N MET A 41 26.93 -22.12 30.70
CA MET A 41 25.79 -22.90 31.18
C MET A 41 24.64 -21.99 31.65
N ALA A 42 24.96 -20.89 32.35
CA ALA A 42 23.94 -19.91 32.75
C ALA A 42 23.25 -19.28 31.54
N GLU A 43 24.01 -18.95 30.49
CA GLU A 43 23.48 -18.40 29.23
C GLU A 43 22.59 -19.42 28.49
N LEU A 44 23.01 -20.68 28.38
CA LEU A 44 22.22 -21.76 27.77
C LEU A 44 20.92 -22.06 28.52
N VAL A 45 20.87 -21.81 29.83
CA VAL A 45 19.65 -21.99 30.64
C VAL A 45 18.71 -20.79 30.52
N ASP A 46 19.25 -19.58 30.33
CA ASP A 46 18.47 -18.35 30.32
C ASP A 46 17.98 -17.95 28.91
N SER A 47 18.73 -18.29 27.85
CA SER A 47 18.36 -17.98 26.46
C SER A 47 17.01 -18.58 26.05
N PRO A 48 16.70 -19.87 26.28
CA PRO A 48 15.41 -20.45 25.90
C PRO A 48 14.22 -19.79 26.61
N LYS A 49 14.42 -19.27 27.82
CA LYS A 49 13.38 -18.54 28.56
C LYS A 49 13.12 -17.18 27.94
N LYS A 50 14.18 -16.46 27.55
CA LYS A 50 14.08 -15.17 26.83
C LYS A 50 13.44 -15.36 25.46
N ASP A 51 13.85 -16.39 24.73
CA ASP A 51 13.28 -16.70 23.41
C ASP A 51 11.81 -17.10 23.52
N GLY A 52 11.44 -17.92 24.51
CA GLY A 52 10.05 -18.27 24.79
C GLY A 52 9.18 -17.07 25.16
N ALA A 53 9.73 -16.11 25.93
CA ALA A 53 9.03 -14.86 26.23
C ALA A 53 8.83 -14.00 24.97
N ARG A 54 9.85 -13.92 24.10
CA ARG A 54 9.79 -13.18 22.84
C ARG A 54 8.78 -13.78 21.86
N ILE A 55 8.74 -15.11 21.74
CA ILE A 55 7.76 -15.82 20.89
C ILE A 55 6.33 -15.51 21.36
N LYS A 56 6.06 -15.56 22.67
CA LYS A 56 4.72 -15.23 23.20
C LYS A 56 4.28 -13.80 22.88
N ILE A 57 5.21 -12.85 22.93
CA ILE A 57 4.94 -11.45 22.56
C ILE A 57 4.57 -11.37 21.08
N LEU A 58 5.37 -11.98 20.21
CA LEU A 58 5.15 -11.98 18.75
C LEU A 58 3.83 -12.66 18.37
N GLU A 59 3.47 -13.77 19.01
CA GLU A 59 2.18 -14.43 18.79
C GLU A 59 0.99 -13.55 19.19
N GLN A 60 1.12 -12.82 20.31
CA GLN A 60 0.07 -11.91 20.76
C GLN A 60 -0.09 -10.73 19.79
N GLU A 61 1.01 -10.20 19.28
CA GLU A 61 1.01 -9.15 18.26
C GLU A 61 0.41 -9.66 16.94
N HIS A 62 0.78 -10.86 16.50
CA HIS A 62 0.21 -11.47 15.29
C HIS A 62 -1.31 -11.63 15.40
N ARG A 63 -1.82 -12.17 16.51
CA ARG A 63 -3.27 -12.29 16.75
C ARG A 63 -3.98 -10.93 16.74
N LYS A 64 -3.34 -9.90 17.29
CA LYS A 64 -3.86 -8.53 17.25
C LYS A 64 -3.94 -8.01 15.81
N LEU A 65 -2.87 -8.16 15.05
CA LEU A 65 -2.80 -7.74 13.65
C LEU A 65 -3.82 -8.48 12.77
N GLU A 66 -4.02 -9.78 12.99
CA GLU A 66 -5.07 -10.56 12.29
C GLU A 66 -6.47 -10.00 12.60
N GLY A 67 -6.73 -9.66 13.87
CA GLY A 67 -7.97 -9.01 14.29
C GLY A 67 -8.19 -7.66 13.62
N GLU A 68 -7.16 -6.80 13.61
CA GLU A 68 -7.18 -5.51 12.93
C GLU A 68 -7.38 -5.66 11.42
N ASN A 69 -6.71 -6.61 10.78
CA ASN A 69 -6.86 -6.87 9.35
C ASN A 69 -8.30 -7.32 9.01
N LYS A 70 -8.88 -8.21 9.82
CA LYS A 70 -10.28 -8.64 9.67
C LYS A 70 -11.25 -7.48 9.87
N TRP A 71 -11.00 -6.62 10.85
CA TRP A 71 -11.80 -5.42 11.09
C TRP A 71 -11.72 -4.44 9.91
N LEU A 72 -10.52 -4.16 9.39
CA LEU A 72 -10.31 -3.31 8.21
C LEU A 72 -11.02 -3.85 6.97
N ARG A 73 -10.97 -5.18 6.74
CA ARG A 73 -11.72 -5.82 5.66
C ARG A 73 -13.22 -5.62 5.82
N SER A 74 -13.75 -5.81 7.02
CA SER A 74 -15.18 -5.59 7.32
C SER A 74 -15.58 -4.12 7.11
N GLN A 75 -14.77 -3.16 7.60
CA GLN A 75 -14.98 -1.74 7.37
C GLN A 75 -14.98 -1.39 5.88
N ARG A 76 -14.03 -1.93 5.11
CA ARG A 76 -13.99 -1.74 3.66
C ARG A 76 -15.23 -2.33 2.98
N ASP A 77 -15.67 -3.51 3.37
CA ASP A 77 -16.85 -4.15 2.78
C ASP A 77 -18.15 -3.40 3.16
N GLN A 78 -18.23 -2.84 4.38
CA GLN A 78 -19.30 -1.94 4.80
C GLN A 78 -19.26 -0.64 3.98
N MET A 79 -18.09 0.00 3.83
CA MET A 79 -17.93 1.18 2.98
C MET A 79 -18.30 0.88 1.53
N ARG A 80 -17.91 -0.28 0.97
CA ARG A 80 -18.31 -0.70 -0.37
C ARG A 80 -19.82 -0.81 -0.50
N LYS A 81 -20.50 -1.42 0.48
CA LYS A 81 -21.97 -1.51 0.54
C LYS A 81 -22.63 -0.14 0.65
N THR A 82 -22.06 0.76 1.46
CA THR A 82 -22.54 2.15 1.61
C THR A 82 -22.33 2.97 0.33
N LEU A 83 -21.22 2.75 -0.38
CA LEU A 83 -20.95 3.36 -1.69
C LEU A 83 -21.87 2.81 -2.78
N THR A 84 -22.23 1.52 -2.74
CA THR A 84 -23.27 0.96 -3.64
C THR A 84 -24.64 1.57 -3.35
N LEU A 85 -24.95 1.82 -2.08
CA LEU A 85 -26.16 2.55 -1.66
C LEU A 85 -26.20 4.02 -2.10
N HIS A 86 -25.06 4.62 -2.46
CA HIS A 86 -24.95 5.99 -2.95
C HIS A 86 -24.85 6.12 -4.48
N GLN A 87 -24.97 5.04 -5.25
CA GLN A 87 -25.23 5.10 -6.70
C GLN A 87 -26.70 5.42 -7.00
N ILE A 88 -27.23 6.48 -6.39
CA ILE A 88 -28.54 7.03 -6.72
C ILE A 88 -28.34 7.92 -7.96
N GLY A 89 -28.81 7.45 -9.12
CA GLY A 89 -28.65 8.11 -10.41
C GLY A 89 -27.32 7.80 -11.11
N GLY A 90 -27.10 8.41 -12.28
CA GLY A 90 -25.95 8.13 -13.13
C GLY A 90 -26.12 6.93 -14.07
N GLN A 91 -25.21 6.81 -15.03
CA GLN A 91 -25.12 5.69 -15.96
C GLN A 91 -23.91 4.82 -15.64
N SER A 92 -24.08 3.51 -15.79
CA SER A 92 -23.03 2.51 -15.59
C SER A 92 -22.85 1.66 -16.83
N GLN A 93 -21.61 1.38 -17.21
CA GLN A 93 -21.26 0.47 -18.29
C GLN A 93 -20.03 -0.37 -17.94
N GLU A 94 -19.94 -1.54 -18.54
CA GLU A 94 -18.73 -2.36 -18.51
C GLU A 94 -17.88 -2.05 -19.73
N LEU A 95 -16.62 -1.69 -19.49
CA LEU A 95 -15.63 -1.39 -20.52
C LEU A 95 -14.72 -2.60 -20.70
N PRO A 96 -14.48 -3.08 -21.95
CA PRO A 96 -13.62 -4.21 -22.24
C PRO A 96 -12.13 -3.80 -22.22
N PHE A 97 -11.71 -3.07 -21.19
CA PHE A 97 -10.35 -2.55 -21.04
C PHE A 97 -9.86 -2.71 -19.60
N PRO A 98 -8.55 -2.99 -19.39
CA PRO A 98 -7.97 -3.11 -18.06
C PRO A 98 -8.09 -1.82 -17.25
N PHE A 99 -8.25 -1.96 -15.93
CA PHE A 99 -8.40 -0.84 -15.00
C PHE A 99 -7.29 0.22 -15.14
N SER A 100 -6.03 -0.19 -15.34
CA SER A 100 -4.90 0.73 -15.49
C SER A 100 -5.08 1.65 -16.71
N SER A 101 -5.43 1.07 -17.87
CA SER A 101 -5.64 1.81 -19.11
C SER A 101 -6.81 2.78 -19.01
N VAL A 102 -7.91 2.34 -18.37
CA VAL A 102 -9.07 3.20 -18.13
C VAL A 102 -8.73 4.33 -17.16
N SER A 103 -7.93 4.07 -16.12
CA SER A 103 -7.52 5.10 -15.17
C SER A 103 -6.65 6.17 -15.82
N GLU A 104 -5.72 5.79 -16.68
CA GLU A 104 -4.82 6.72 -17.38
C GLU A 104 -5.56 7.63 -18.35
N ILE A 105 -6.55 7.10 -19.08
CA ILE A 105 -7.23 7.87 -20.13
C ILE A 105 -8.26 8.86 -19.59
N ILE A 106 -8.81 8.64 -18.39
CA ILE A 106 -9.94 9.43 -17.88
C ILE A 106 -9.53 10.89 -17.71
N GLU A 107 -8.36 11.15 -17.14
CA GLU A 107 -7.88 12.51 -16.92
C GLU A 107 -7.66 13.24 -18.25
N ASP A 108 -7.09 12.56 -19.23
CA ASP A 108 -6.89 13.08 -20.59
C ASP A 108 -8.23 13.36 -21.29
N ALA A 109 -9.19 12.44 -21.20
CA ALA A 109 -10.51 12.60 -21.78
C ALA A 109 -11.26 13.80 -21.16
N LEU A 110 -11.21 13.95 -19.85
CA LEU A 110 -11.80 15.09 -19.14
C LEU A 110 -11.12 16.41 -19.53
N THR A 111 -9.79 16.44 -19.53
CA THR A 111 -9.00 17.64 -19.85
C THR A 111 -9.17 18.08 -21.30
N LYS A 112 -9.18 17.13 -22.24
CA LYS A 112 -9.44 17.38 -23.67
C LYS A 112 -10.83 17.98 -23.90
N ASN A 113 -11.81 17.59 -23.09
CA ASN A 113 -13.15 18.17 -23.10
C ASN A 113 -13.27 19.42 -22.21
N GLY A 114 -12.15 19.91 -21.68
CA GLY A 114 -12.00 21.13 -20.91
C GLY A 114 -12.63 21.08 -19.51
N TYR A 115 -12.66 19.91 -18.87
CA TYR A 115 -12.95 19.78 -17.45
C TYR A 115 -11.65 19.71 -16.66
N SER A 116 -11.58 20.44 -15.56
CA SER A 116 -10.51 20.31 -14.56
C SER A 116 -10.96 19.35 -13.46
N ILE A 117 -10.04 18.56 -12.92
CA ILE A 117 -10.31 17.65 -11.81
C ILE A 117 -10.22 18.44 -10.51
N LEU A 118 -11.35 18.55 -9.81
CA LEU A 118 -11.43 19.19 -8.49
C LEU A 118 -10.82 18.28 -7.41
N SER A 119 -11.12 16.98 -7.48
CA SER A 119 -10.61 15.98 -6.53
C SER A 119 -10.61 14.61 -7.18
N SER A 120 -9.62 13.79 -6.85
CA SER A 120 -9.57 12.39 -7.21
C SER A 120 -9.11 11.52 -6.04
N MET A 121 -9.51 10.25 -6.06
CA MET A 121 -9.03 9.21 -5.16
C MET A 121 -8.82 7.96 -5.99
N GLN A 122 -7.64 7.35 -5.91
CA GLN A 122 -7.32 6.14 -6.65
C GLN A 122 -6.68 5.09 -5.74
N THR A 123 -7.10 3.85 -5.93
CA THR A 123 -6.48 2.64 -5.38
C THR A 123 -6.16 1.67 -6.52
N ASP A 124 -5.65 0.49 -6.18
CA ASP A 124 -5.40 -0.62 -7.10
C ASP A 124 -6.66 -1.26 -7.70
N GLN A 125 -7.83 -1.00 -7.12
CA GLN A 125 -9.11 -1.62 -7.52
C GLN A 125 -10.20 -0.61 -7.88
N LYS A 126 -10.06 0.65 -7.48
CA LYS A 126 -11.11 1.66 -7.65
C LYS A 126 -10.51 3.05 -7.83
N ALA A 127 -11.10 3.85 -8.70
CA ALA A 127 -10.80 5.27 -8.77
C ALA A 127 -12.08 6.09 -8.81
N VAL A 128 -12.05 7.29 -8.22
CA VAL A 128 -13.14 8.25 -8.20
C VAL A 128 -12.59 9.61 -8.61
N TYR A 129 -13.31 10.30 -9.49
CA TYR A 129 -12.96 11.62 -10.02
C TYR A 129 -14.14 12.56 -9.88
N ILE A 130 -13.88 13.77 -9.41
CA ILE A 130 -14.85 14.86 -9.33
C ILE A 130 -14.29 16.01 -10.16
N THR A 131 -15.06 16.51 -11.13
CA THR A 131 -14.64 17.67 -11.91
C THR A 131 -15.07 18.97 -11.25
N ASP A 132 -14.41 20.06 -11.62
CA ASP A 132 -14.95 21.39 -11.41
C ASP A 132 -16.25 21.58 -12.21
N ARG A 133 -17.06 22.55 -11.76
CA ARG A 133 -18.23 23.01 -12.52
C ARG A 133 -17.79 23.83 -13.72
N LYS A 134 -18.19 23.41 -14.90
CA LYS A 134 -17.96 24.08 -16.17
C LYS A 134 -19.25 24.68 -16.71
N THR A 135 -19.19 25.86 -17.32
CA THR A 135 -20.24 26.39 -18.20
C THR A 135 -19.79 26.27 -19.66
N SER A 136 -20.60 25.65 -20.51
CA SER A 136 -20.21 25.22 -21.86
C SER A 136 -20.11 26.36 -22.90
N LEU A 137 -18.88 26.60 -23.43
CA LEU A 137 -18.50 27.27 -24.71
C LEU A 137 -17.12 26.70 -25.17
N PRO A 138 -16.75 26.73 -26.48
CA PRO A 138 -16.40 25.54 -27.30
C PRO A 138 -15.04 24.86 -26.99
N PRO A 139 -14.77 23.61 -27.45
CA PRO A 139 -15.66 22.50 -27.82
C PRO A 139 -15.84 21.57 -26.61
N SER A 140 -17.07 21.39 -26.16
CA SER A 140 -17.40 20.55 -25.02
C SER A 140 -18.40 19.47 -25.41
N LEU A 141 -18.41 18.39 -24.65
CA LEU A 141 -19.39 17.30 -24.68
C LEU A 141 -20.87 17.77 -24.66
N GLU A 142 -21.10 19.03 -24.23
CA GLU A 142 -22.38 19.63 -23.89
C GLU A 142 -22.91 20.68 -24.88
N LEU A 143 -24.22 20.95 -24.77
CA LEU A 143 -24.89 22.07 -25.43
C LEU A 143 -24.53 23.40 -24.75
N SER A 144 -24.45 24.49 -25.52
CA SER A 144 -24.23 25.85 -25.00
C SER A 144 -25.31 26.27 -24.01
N GLY A 145 -24.92 26.99 -22.96
CA GLY A 145 -25.85 27.49 -21.93
C GLY A 145 -26.22 26.45 -20.88
N PHE A 146 -25.37 25.44 -20.69
CA PHE A 146 -25.47 24.50 -19.59
C PHE A 146 -24.27 24.63 -18.68
N ARG A 147 -24.50 24.31 -17.41
CA ARG A 147 -23.47 24.16 -16.39
C ARG A 147 -23.45 22.71 -15.97
N ASN A 148 -22.25 22.13 -15.90
CA ASN A 148 -22.09 20.72 -15.57
C ASN A 148 -20.90 20.46 -14.66
N GLN A 149 -21.03 19.39 -13.90
CA GLN A 149 -19.98 18.76 -13.13
C GLN A 149 -20.19 17.25 -13.17
N TYR A 150 -19.10 16.50 -13.28
CA TYR A 150 -19.15 15.06 -13.24
C TYR A 150 -18.61 14.49 -11.95
N LEU A 151 -19.25 13.41 -11.52
CA LEU A 151 -18.70 12.43 -10.62
C LEU A 151 -18.54 11.12 -11.39
N LEU A 152 -17.30 10.64 -11.50
CA LEU A 152 -16.96 9.39 -12.14
C LEU A 152 -16.40 8.42 -11.11
N SER A 153 -16.74 7.14 -11.25
CA SER A 153 -16.12 6.06 -10.51
C SER A 153 -15.80 4.93 -11.47
N ILE A 154 -14.59 4.37 -11.37
CA ILE A 154 -14.22 3.13 -12.05
C ILE A 154 -13.84 2.07 -11.04
N GLU A 155 -14.18 0.82 -11.33
CA GLU A 155 -13.86 -0.32 -10.48
C GLU A 155 -13.36 -1.49 -11.33
N LYS A 156 -12.32 -2.17 -10.85
CA LYS A 156 -11.76 -3.34 -11.53
C LYS A 156 -12.82 -4.45 -11.55
N GLY A 157 -13.23 -4.82 -12.76
CA GLY A 157 -14.18 -5.90 -13.02
C GLY A 157 -13.50 -7.27 -13.16
N PRO A 158 -14.28 -8.32 -13.38
CA PRO A 158 -13.75 -9.64 -13.71
C PRO A 158 -13.06 -9.63 -15.08
N SER A 159 -12.11 -10.54 -15.29
CA SER A 159 -11.51 -10.82 -16.61
C SER A 159 -10.96 -9.59 -17.35
N ASP A 160 -10.22 -8.72 -16.66
CA ASP A 160 -9.64 -7.48 -17.20
C ASP A 160 -10.63 -6.46 -17.77
N HIS A 161 -11.90 -6.54 -17.37
CA HIS A 161 -12.88 -5.50 -17.64
C HIS A 161 -12.86 -4.43 -16.55
N THR A 162 -13.40 -3.25 -16.87
CA THR A 162 -13.56 -2.16 -15.91
C THR A 162 -15.00 -1.68 -15.91
N ILE A 163 -15.61 -1.61 -14.73
CA ILE A 163 -16.94 -1.03 -14.58
C ILE A 163 -16.77 0.47 -14.41
N ILE A 164 -17.37 1.27 -15.29
CA ILE A 164 -17.42 2.73 -15.18
C ILE A 164 -18.83 3.15 -14.76
N TRP A 165 -18.91 4.08 -13.82
CA TRP A 165 -20.13 4.78 -13.43
C TRP A 165 -19.90 6.28 -13.54
N VAL A 166 -20.80 6.98 -14.20
CA VAL A 166 -20.73 8.42 -14.44
C VAL A 166 -22.05 9.05 -14.03
N ARG A 167 -21.97 10.11 -13.23
CA ARG A 167 -23.10 10.96 -12.87
C ARG A 167 -22.81 12.41 -13.22
N ALA A 168 -23.79 13.09 -13.80
CA ALA A 168 -23.72 14.50 -14.13
C ALA A 168 -24.62 15.33 -13.20
N GLU A 169 -24.09 16.43 -12.67
CA GLU A 169 -24.89 17.53 -12.13
C GLU A 169 -25.09 18.56 -13.25
N PHE A 170 -26.21 18.45 -13.97
CA PHE A 170 -26.48 19.24 -15.17
C PHE A 170 -27.58 20.28 -14.94
N GLU A 171 -27.24 21.55 -15.14
CA GLU A 171 -28.16 22.68 -14.95
C GLU A 171 -28.23 23.54 -16.21
N LYS A 172 -29.42 24.03 -16.56
CA LYS A 172 -29.63 24.92 -17.70
C LYS A 172 -29.58 26.38 -17.24
N LEU A 173 -28.71 27.17 -17.85
CA LEU A 173 -28.66 28.62 -17.73
C LEU A 173 -29.69 29.24 -18.68
N SER A 174 -30.63 29.99 -18.11
CA SER A 174 -31.54 30.81 -18.91
C SER A 174 -30.92 32.16 -19.28
N LYS A 175 -31.52 32.85 -20.25
CA LYS A 175 -31.05 34.15 -20.75
C LYS A 175 -31.00 35.26 -19.69
N ASN A 176 -31.73 35.11 -18.58
CA ASN A 176 -31.74 36.07 -17.46
C ASN A 176 -30.81 35.65 -16.30
N GLY A 177 -30.01 34.58 -16.47
CA GLY A 177 -29.07 34.07 -15.47
C GLY A 177 -29.70 33.14 -14.42
N GLN A 178 -30.98 32.79 -14.53
CA GLN A 178 -31.60 31.80 -13.65
C GLN A 178 -31.22 30.37 -14.04
N MET A 179 -30.99 29.54 -13.02
CA MET A 179 -30.63 28.13 -13.16
C MET A 179 -31.89 27.25 -13.06
N PHE A 180 -31.99 26.29 -13.97
CA PHE A 180 -33.05 25.28 -13.96
C PHE A 180 -32.43 23.89 -13.97
N ALA A 181 -33.06 22.95 -13.25
CA ALA A 181 -32.71 21.55 -13.39
C ALA A 181 -32.86 21.11 -14.85
N ALA A 182 -31.85 20.44 -15.40
CA ALA A 182 -31.96 19.88 -16.73
C ALA A 182 -32.98 18.72 -16.74
N PRO A 183 -33.66 18.47 -17.87
CA PRO A 183 -34.46 17.27 -18.05
C PRO A 183 -33.62 16.01 -17.80
N GLN A 184 -34.20 14.98 -17.19
CA GLN A 184 -33.49 13.73 -16.92
C GLN A 184 -32.98 13.04 -18.19
N SER A 185 -33.64 13.23 -19.34
CA SER A 185 -33.15 12.75 -20.64
C SER A 185 -31.80 13.37 -20.99
N ASP A 186 -31.67 14.68 -20.80
CA ASP A 186 -30.46 15.42 -21.16
C ASP A 186 -29.30 15.03 -20.22
N ILE A 187 -29.61 14.77 -18.95
CA ILE A 187 -28.66 14.24 -17.95
C ILE A 187 -28.17 12.86 -18.38
N THR A 188 -29.09 11.94 -18.68
CA THR A 188 -28.73 10.58 -19.11
C THR A 188 -27.91 10.61 -20.40
N ASP A 189 -28.29 11.42 -21.38
CA ASP A 189 -27.59 11.55 -22.65
C ASP A 189 -26.16 12.04 -22.45
N ILE A 190 -25.94 13.03 -21.56
CA ILE A 190 -24.60 13.57 -21.33
C ILE A 190 -23.71 12.60 -20.53
N GLU A 191 -24.29 11.84 -19.60
CA GLU A 191 -23.58 10.77 -18.88
C GLU A 191 -23.11 9.67 -19.85
N LEU A 192 -23.98 9.24 -20.76
CA LEU A 192 -23.64 8.25 -21.79
C LEU A 192 -22.57 8.76 -22.76
N ARG A 193 -22.65 10.04 -23.18
CA ARG A 193 -21.65 10.63 -24.07
C ARG A 193 -20.26 10.65 -23.46
N LEU A 194 -20.12 10.93 -22.16
CA LEU A 194 -18.82 10.89 -21.49
C LEU A 194 -18.23 9.47 -21.47
N ILE A 195 -19.08 8.47 -21.17
CA ILE A 195 -18.67 7.06 -21.24
C ILE A 195 -18.20 6.70 -22.65
N GLN A 196 -18.92 7.13 -23.69
CA GLN A 196 -18.56 6.90 -25.09
C GLN A 196 -17.25 7.58 -25.49
N GLU A 197 -17.00 8.82 -25.05
CA GLU A 197 -15.75 9.52 -25.34
C GLU A 197 -14.54 8.80 -24.71
N ILE A 198 -14.68 8.35 -23.46
CA ILE A 198 -13.64 7.55 -22.77
C ILE A 198 -13.40 6.23 -23.52
N HIS A 199 -14.47 5.53 -23.90
CA HIS A 199 -14.38 4.29 -24.67
C HIS A 199 -13.68 4.52 -26.03
N GLN A 200 -13.98 5.61 -26.72
CA GLN A 200 -13.36 5.96 -28.00
C GLN A 200 -11.88 6.33 -27.83
N ALA A 201 -11.53 7.06 -26.79
CA ALA A 201 -10.14 7.39 -26.46
C ALA A 201 -9.31 6.12 -26.20
N LEU A 202 -9.87 5.16 -25.45
CA LEU A 202 -9.25 3.85 -25.20
C LEU A 202 -9.06 3.04 -26.48
N SER A 203 -10.11 2.97 -27.31
CA SER A 203 -10.06 2.25 -28.58
C SER A 203 -9.01 2.82 -29.52
N THR A 204 -8.85 4.15 -29.54
CA THR A 204 -7.87 4.84 -30.38
C THR A 204 -6.44 4.63 -29.84
N GLY A 205 -6.24 4.71 -28.52
CA GLY A 205 -4.94 4.44 -27.88
C GLY A 205 -4.48 2.99 -28.06
N ALA A 206 -5.39 2.02 -27.90
CA ALA A 206 -5.11 0.60 -28.14
C ALA A 206 -4.75 0.33 -29.61
N ALA A 207 -5.46 0.95 -30.56
CA ALA A 207 -5.15 0.83 -31.99
C ALA A 207 -3.79 1.46 -32.36
N ALA A 208 -3.38 2.54 -31.67
CA ALA A 208 -2.06 3.14 -31.87
C ALA A 208 -0.93 2.26 -31.34
N GLN A 209 -1.12 1.59 -30.20
CA GLN A 209 -0.15 0.64 -29.65
C GLN A 209 -0.01 -0.61 -30.53
N ALA A 210 -1.10 -1.14 -31.08
CA ALA A 210 -1.07 -2.33 -31.94
C ALA A 210 -0.39 -2.12 -33.30
N ARG A 211 -0.23 -0.86 -33.77
CA ARG A 211 0.45 -0.53 -35.03
C ARG A 211 1.95 -0.30 -34.89
N ASN A 212 2.45 -0.21 -33.66
CA ASN A 212 3.87 0.02 -33.35
C ASN A 212 4.63 -1.29 -33.06
N PHE A 213 4.00 -2.44 -33.32
CA PHE A 213 4.58 -3.79 -33.32
C PHE A 213 4.33 -4.45 -34.68
#